data_AF-A0A367K1W4-F1
#
_entry.id   AF-A0A367K1W4-F1
#
_cell.length_a   1.000
_cell.length_b   1.000
_cell.length_c   1.000
_cell.angle_alpha   90.00
_cell.angle_beta   90.00
_cell.angle_gamma   90.00
#
_symmetry.space_group_name_H-M   'P 1'
#
loop_
_entity.id
_entity.type
_entity.pdbx_description
1 polymer ?
#
loop_
_entity_poly.entity_id
_entity_poly.type
_entity_poly.pdbx_seq_one_letter_code
_entity_poly.pdbx_strand_id
1 'polypeptide(L)'
;MNSQLNLNPLQQRMFEAKSARKLSFKDIGDAIGCDEVYVAAIFYGQAKPTDEQIENLSVVLNIPTQHIQEILGGHYYPTRGGLMSIPPSDPTLYRLFEMIQVYGYPIKAIIHEKFGDGIMSAIDFTAHVDKVEDPNGDRVKITLDGKFLPYKRCTFNKVELPPVELTNKYDATQIKNAVDDEIARYYTKEQDFVQSHTHTDIRLLLGYVSCFIAGGAFYYEYKTSFREAIPVTMFSVISFWILQALAAVYQYTIEKDEIFMGSQYSHGREVATLKVSGKLEKYNPKYSLKITYVDKTTTKKTTLKVEPNTTEWFTTKGILSYEAIDNDLKKYVDTLKQQLHQE
;
A
#
# COMPACT_ATOMS: atom_id res chain seq x y z
N MET A 1 1.17 22.21 48.44
CA MET A 1 1.73 21.60 47.21
C MET A 1 1.16 20.20 47.10
N ASN A 2 0.65 19.82 45.92
CA ASN A 2 -0.02 18.54 45.68
C ASN A 2 0.86 17.35 46.07
N SER A 3 0.38 16.50 46.98
CA SER A 3 1.06 15.31 47.52
C SER A 3 1.13 14.13 46.54
N GLN A 4 0.95 14.35 45.22
CA GLN A 4 0.86 13.29 44.21
C GLN A 4 1.94 13.35 43.12
N LEU A 5 2.64 14.48 42.96
CA LEU A 5 3.72 14.61 41.98
C LEU A 5 5.07 14.37 42.66
N ASN A 6 5.78 13.31 42.26
CA ASN A 6 7.14 13.03 42.74
C ASN A 6 8.16 13.94 42.04
N LEU A 7 8.15 15.23 42.42
CA LEU A 7 9.09 16.22 41.91
C LEU A 7 10.46 16.01 42.53
N ASN A 8 11.52 16.12 41.73
CA ASN A 8 12.88 16.07 42.24
C ASN A 8 13.22 17.31 43.11
N PRO A 9 14.29 17.26 43.93
CA PRO A 9 14.62 18.36 44.84
C PRO A 9 14.86 19.71 44.15
N LEU A 10 15.40 19.73 42.92
CA LEU A 10 15.59 20.97 42.18
C LEU A 10 14.25 21.57 41.75
N GLN A 11 13.32 20.76 41.23
CA GLN A 11 12.00 21.21 40.83
C GLN A 11 11.24 21.81 42.01
N GLN A 12 11.28 21.15 43.17
CA GLN A 12 10.69 21.68 44.41
C GLN A 12 11.28 23.04 44.77
N ARG A 13 12.62 23.16 44.74
CA ARG A 13 13.33 24.42 45.01
C ARG A 13 12.99 25.51 43.99
N MET A 14 12.80 25.18 42.72
CA MET A 14 12.38 26.14 41.70
C MET A 14 10.96 26.66 41.98
N PHE A 15 10.02 25.78 42.36
CA PHE A 15 8.68 26.19 42.78
C PHE A 15 8.69 27.06 44.04
N GLU A 16 9.51 26.71 45.03
CA GLU A 16 9.71 27.51 46.25
C GLU A 16 10.28 28.89 45.93
N ALA A 17 11.31 28.97 45.09
CA ALA A 17 11.92 30.23 44.67
C ALA A 17 10.93 31.12 43.91
N LYS A 18 10.15 30.53 42.97
CA LYS A 18 9.06 31.21 42.26
C LYS A 18 8.03 31.78 43.24
N SER A 19 7.61 30.98 44.22
CA SER A 19 6.63 31.38 45.24
C SER A 19 7.16 32.48 46.16
N ALA A 20 8.36 32.33 46.69
CA ALA A 20 9.01 33.31 47.59
C ALA A 20 9.18 34.68 46.93
N ARG A 21 9.39 34.70 45.61
CA ARG A 21 9.56 35.91 44.80
C ARG A 21 8.26 36.41 44.17
N LYS A 22 7.14 35.71 44.37
CA LYS A 22 5.82 36.01 43.78
C LYS A 22 5.84 36.13 42.24
N LEU A 23 6.67 35.34 41.59
CA LEU A 23 6.79 35.33 40.13
C LEU A 23 5.69 34.48 39.49
N SER A 24 5.11 34.96 38.39
CA SER A 24 4.30 34.15 37.48
C SER A 24 5.19 33.34 36.52
N PHE A 25 4.61 32.39 35.78
CA PHE A 25 5.37 31.71 34.72
C PHE A 25 5.67 32.65 33.55
N LYS A 26 4.78 33.60 33.27
CA LYS A 26 5.01 34.67 32.31
C LYS A 26 6.22 35.53 32.68
N ASP A 27 6.34 35.98 33.93
CA ASP A 27 7.50 36.81 34.35
C ASP A 27 8.83 36.07 34.15
N ILE A 28 8.84 34.76 34.40
CA ILE A 28 10.02 33.92 34.18
C ILE A 28 10.26 33.71 32.68
N GLY A 29 9.21 33.47 31.91
CA GLY A 29 9.26 33.36 30.45
C GLY A 29 9.84 34.60 29.78
N ASP A 30 9.36 35.78 30.19
CA ASP A 30 9.84 37.09 29.73
C ASP A 30 11.34 37.26 30.04
N ALA A 31 11.83 36.72 31.15
CA ALA A 31 13.25 36.78 31.54
C ALA A 31 14.15 35.80 30.77
N ILE A 32 13.62 34.68 30.26
CA ILE A 32 14.41 33.63 29.60
C ILE A 32 14.13 33.51 28.09
N GLY A 33 13.22 34.34 27.56
CA GLY A 33 12.84 34.34 26.14
C GLY A 33 11.94 33.17 25.72
N CYS A 34 11.11 32.64 26.62
CA CYS A 34 10.25 31.48 26.38
C CYS A 34 8.79 31.75 26.70
N ASP A 35 7.89 31.04 26.02
CA ASP A 35 6.47 31.00 26.38
C ASP A 35 6.24 30.38 27.77
N GLU A 36 5.20 30.84 28.47
CA GLU A 36 4.87 30.42 29.84
C GLU A 36 4.58 28.91 29.97
N VAL A 37 4.01 28.28 28.94
CA VAL A 37 3.74 26.83 28.92
C VAL A 37 5.06 26.06 28.84
N TYR A 38 6.01 26.53 28.04
CA TYR A 38 7.35 25.94 27.98
C TYR A 38 8.11 26.10 29.31
N VAL A 39 8.00 27.27 29.95
CA VAL A 39 8.58 27.50 31.27
C VAL A 39 7.97 26.56 32.32
N ALA A 40 6.65 26.43 32.35
CA ALA A 40 5.99 25.47 33.24
C ALA A 40 6.44 24.03 32.94
N ALA A 41 6.63 23.66 31.68
CA ALA A 41 7.15 22.35 31.29
C ALA A 41 8.57 22.11 31.83
N ILE A 42 9.45 23.11 31.88
CA ILE A 42 10.77 22.98 32.53
C ILE A 42 10.60 22.65 34.02
N PHE A 43 9.72 23.39 34.73
CA PHE A 43 9.47 23.20 36.16
C PHE A 43 8.93 21.80 36.49
N TYR A 44 8.15 21.20 35.58
CA TYR A 44 7.65 19.83 35.70
C TYR A 44 8.56 18.77 35.04
N GLY A 45 9.76 19.16 34.56
CA GLY A 45 10.74 18.23 33.96
C GLY A 45 10.32 17.64 32.62
N GLN A 46 9.45 18.31 31.89
CA GLN A 46 8.94 17.92 30.57
C GLN A 46 9.66 18.63 29.42
N ALA A 47 10.48 19.63 29.72
CA ALA A 47 11.27 20.38 28.75
C ALA A 47 12.74 20.50 29.20
N LYS A 48 13.64 20.70 28.22
CA LYS A 48 15.08 20.89 28.45
C LYS A 48 15.44 22.33 28.09
N PRO A 49 15.83 23.18 29.05
CA PRO A 49 16.33 24.51 28.76
C PRO A 49 17.71 24.46 28.08
N THR A 50 18.05 25.51 27.33
CA THR A 50 19.41 25.75 26.82
C THR A 50 20.32 26.26 27.93
N ASP A 51 21.64 26.26 27.71
CA ASP A 51 22.60 26.76 28.70
C ASP A 51 22.37 28.25 29.02
N GLU A 52 22.06 29.07 28.01
CA GLU A 52 21.69 30.48 28.18
C GLU A 52 20.40 30.63 29.02
N GLN A 53 19.40 29.79 28.77
CA GLN A 53 18.16 29.80 29.58
C GLN A 53 18.42 29.37 31.02
N ILE A 54 19.35 28.46 31.26
CA ILE A 54 19.75 28.05 32.62
C ILE A 54 20.42 29.21 33.36
N GLU A 55 21.27 29.98 32.70
CA GLU A 55 21.88 31.18 33.28
C GLU A 55 20.81 32.22 33.65
N ASN A 56 19.86 32.49 32.74
CA ASN A 56 18.77 33.44 33.01
C ASN A 56 17.81 32.93 34.11
N LEU A 57 17.51 31.62 34.14
CA LEU A 57 16.75 30.97 35.21
C LEU A 57 17.45 31.12 36.58
N SER A 58 18.77 30.98 36.59
CA SER A 58 19.58 31.15 37.79
C SER A 58 19.44 32.56 38.36
N VAL A 59 19.49 33.59 37.51
CA VAL A 59 19.33 34.99 37.91
C VAL A 59 17.92 35.26 38.44
N VAL A 60 16.87 34.89 37.69
CA VAL A 60 15.49 35.24 38.05
C VAL A 60 15.03 34.51 39.32
N LEU A 61 15.40 33.23 39.47
CA LEU A 61 15.07 32.41 40.64
C LEU A 61 16.06 32.57 41.80
N ASN A 62 17.23 33.20 41.56
CA ASN A 62 18.33 33.31 42.51
C ASN A 62 18.75 31.96 43.09
N ILE A 63 18.96 31.01 42.18
CA ILE A 63 19.51 29.69 42.47
C ILE A 63 20.87 29.63 41.77
N PRO A 64 21.97 29.23 42.44
CA PRO A 64 23.28 29.15 41.79
C PRO A 64 23.23 28.35 40.48
N THR A 65 23.80 28.91 39.40
CA THR A 65 23.75 28.32 38.05
C THR A 65 24.26 26.89 38.04
N GLN A 66 25.34 26.63 38.78
CA GLN A 66 25.93 25.30 38.93
C GLN A 66 24.91 24.25 39.41
N HIS A 67 24.06 24.57 40.38
CA HIS A 67 23.06 23.62 40.89
C HIS A 67 21.98 23.30 39.86
N ILE A 68 21.62 24.26 39.00
CA ILE A 68 20.67 24.02 37.91
C ILE A 68 21.36 23.19 36.81
N GLN A 69 22.59 23.54 36.42
CA GLN A 69 23.37 22.84 35.39
C GLN A 69 23.70 21.39 35.78
N GLU A 70 23.95 21.11 37.06
CA GLU A 70 24.20 19.75 37.56
C GLU A 70 23.03 18.79 37.30
N ILE A 71 21.80 19.29 37.19
CA ILE A 71 20.60 18.46 37.03
C ILE A 71 19.96 18.65 35.65
N LEU A 72 19.98 19.85 35.09
CA LEU A 72 19.31 20.21 33.82
C LEU A 72 20.28 20.57 32.68
N GLY A 73 21.59 20.46 32.89
CA GLY A 73 22.61 20.83 31.91
C GLY A 73 22.74 19.86 30.73
N GLY A 74 23.87 19.94 30.02
CA GLY A 74 24.06 19.23 28.74
C GLY A 74 23.78 17.71 28.75
N HIS A 75 24.10 17.02 29.85
CA HIS A 75 23.92 15.58 30.02
C HIS A 75 22.46 15.17 30.32
N TYR A 76 21.61 16.11 30.69
CA TYR A 76 20.22 15.86 31.04
C TYR A 76 19.34 15.76 29.79
N TYR A 77 18.45 14.77 29.77
CA TYR A 77 17.34 14.68 28.83
C TYR A 77 16.08 14.29 29.61
N PRO A 78 14.96 15.02 29.46
CA PRO A 78 13.77 14.78 30.27
C PRO A 78 13.10 13.46 29.88
N THR A 79 12.79 12.63 30.88
CA THR A 79 11.82 11.54 30.74
C THR A 79 10.43 12.17 30.71
N ARG A 80 9.92 12.42 29.49
CA ARG A 80 8.62 13.04 29.28
C ARG A 80 7.48 12.07 29.51
N GLY A 81 6.34 12.59 29.95
CA GLY A 81 5.18 11.81 30.37
C GLY A 81 5.28 11.36 31.83
N GLY A 82 4.25 10.64 32.29
CA GLY A 82 4.21 10.09 33.65
C GLY A 82 3.82 11.08 34.76
N LEU A 83 3.43 12.31 34.42
CA LEU A 83 2.94 13.30 35.41
C LEU A 83 1.56 12.97 35.99
N MET A 84 0.83 12.04 35.38
CA MET A 84 -0.57 11.76 35.67
C MET A 84 -0.92 10.30 35.35
N SER A 85 -1.89 9.76 36.07
CA SER A 85 -2.56 8.52 35.69
C SER A 85 -3.43 8.74 34.45
N ILE A 86 -3.70 7.67 33.70
CA ILE A 86 -4.67 7.67 32.62
C ILE A 86 -5.81 6.71 33.02
N PRO A 87 -7.06 7.18 33.21
CA PRO A 87 -7.50 8.57 33.04
C PRO A 87 -6.99 9.51 34.16
N PRO A 88 -6.95 10.83 33.89
CA PRO A 88 -6.59 11.85 34.88
C PRO A 88 -7.61 11.87 36.03
N SER A 89 -7.15 11.96 37.28
CA SER A 89 -8.04 12.21 38.43
C SER A 89 -8.26 13.71 38.69
N ASP A 90 -7.31 14.56 38.30
CA ASP A 90 -7.43 16.01 38.43
C ASP A 90 -8.53 16.55 37.49
N PRO A 91 -9.51 17.32 38.00
CA PRO A 91 -10.62 17.81 37.18
C PRO A 91 -10.19 18.71 36.01
N THR A 92 -9.14 19.51 36.15
CA THR A 92 -8.67 20.42 35.08
C THR A 92 -8.09 19.59 33.93
N LEU A 93 -7.24 18.62 34.26
CA LEU A 93 -6.65 17.71 33.27
C LEU A 93 -7.70 16.76 32.67
N TYR A 94 -8.67 16.32 33.46
CA TYR A 94 -9.75 15.45 32.98
C TYR A 94 -10.57 16.11 31.88
N ARG A 95 -10.84 17.42 31.96
CA ARG A 95 -11.59 18.13 30.90
C ARG A 95 -10.84 18.18 29.57
N LEU A 96 -9.51 18.30 29.59
CA LEU A 96 -8.71 18.22 28.37
C LEU A 96 -8.73 16.80 27.78
N PHE A 97 -8.67 15.78 28.64
CA PHE A 97 -8.82 14.39 28.20
C PHE A 97 -10.21 14.11 27.62
N GLU A 98 -11.27 14.58 28.26
CA GLU A 98 -12.66 14.48 27.78
C GLU A 98 -12.87 15.20 26.44
N MET A 99 -12.26 16.38 26.25
CA MET A 99 -12.27 17.09 24.97
C MET A 99 -11.71 16.23 23.85
N ILE A 100 -10.59 15.52 24.07
CA ILE A 100 -10.01 14.60 23.08
C ILE A 100 -10.97 13.43 22.81
N GLN A 101 -11.62 12.89 23.84
CA GLN A 101 -12.59 11.79 23.67
C GLN A 101 -13.82 12.20 22.87
N VAL A 102 -14.31 13.43 23.04
CA VAL A 102 -15.50 13.95 22.33
C VAL A 102 -15.14 14.45 20.93
N TYR A 103 -14.06 15.22 20.78
CA TYR A 103 -13.72 15.94 19.55
C TYR A 103 -12.54 15.34 18.77
N GLY A 104 -11.86 14.31 19.27
CA GLY A 104 -10.67 13.74 18.62
C GLY A 104 -10.93 13.24 17.20
N TYR A 105 -11.99 12.47 16.98
CA TYR A 105 -12.36 12.01 15.63
C TYR A 105 -12.84 13.15 14.71
N PRO A 106 -13.73 14.07 15.16
CA PRO A 106 -14.05 15.27 14.39
C PRO A 106 -12.81 16.09 13.98
N ILE A 107 -11.90 16.39 14.91
CA ILE A 107 -10.67 17.14 14.63
C ILE A 107 -9.79 16.37 13.63
N LYS A 108 -9.63 15.05 13.81
CA LYS A 108 -8.89 14.19 12.86
C LYS A 108 -9.46 14.30 11.45
N ALA A 109 -10.78 14.21 11.29
CA ALA A 109 -11.43 14.31 9.98
C ALA A 109 -11.14 15.67 9.31
N ILE A 110 -11.28 16.77 10.05
CA ILE A 110 -11.00 18.12 9.53
C ILE A 110 -9.52 18.30 9.16
N ILE A 111 -8.59 17.73 9.93
CA ILE A 111 -7.17 17.73 9.58
C ILE A 111 -6.96 16.98 8.26
N HIS A 112 -7.58 15.81 8.08
CA HIS A 112 -7.45 15.02 6.86
C HIS A 112 -8.08 15.69 5.64
N GLU A 113 -9.20 16.40 5.80
CA GLU A 113 -9.79 17.21 4.73
C GLU A 113 -8.89 18.39 4.31
N LYS A 114 -8.23 19.05 5.28
CA LYS A 114 -7.44 20.26 5.01
C LYS A 114 -6.01 19.98 4.55
N PHE A 115 -5.37 18.95 5.10
CA PHE A 115 -3.94 18.69 4.93
C PHE A 115 -3.63 17.34 4.26
N GLY A 116 -4.62 16.43 4.18
CA GLY A 116 -4.45 15.09 3.67
C GLY A 116 -4.01 14.08 4.73
N ASP A 117 -3.52 12.93 4.29
CA ASP A 117 -3.15 11.80 5.15
C ASP A 117 -1.84 12.07 5.93
N GLY A 118 -1.98 12.30 7.23
CA GLY A 118 -0.87 12.66 8.12
C GLY A 118 -1.32 12.99 9.54
N ILE A 119 -0.43 13.62 10.30
CA ILE A 119 -0.64 14.02 11.71
C ILE A 119 -0.14 15.44 12.00
N MET A 120 -0.68 16.06 13.03
CA MET A 120 -0.09 17.25 13.67
C MET A 120 0.99 16.81 14.66
N SER A 121 2.22 17.30 14.49
CA SER A 121 3.35 16.99 15.37
C SER A 121 3.11 17.54 16.77
N ALA A 122 3.52 16.78 17.80
CA ALA A 122 3.62 17.22 19.19
C ALA A 122 5.08 17.48 19.62
N ILE A 123 6.02 17.49 18.67
CA ILE A 123 7.45 17.76 18.90
C ILE A 123 7.85 19.10 18.31
N ASP A 124 7.53 19.31 17.02
CA ASP A 124 7.61 20.62 16.36
C ASP A 124 6.25 21.29 16.59
N PHE A 125 6.11 21.83 17.81
CA PHE A 125 4.84 22.15 18.44
C PHE A 125 4.98 23.29 19.46
N THR A 126 3.96 24.14 19.51
CA THR A 126 3.80 25.19 20.53
C THR A 126 2.38 25.18 21.09
N ALA A 127 2.24 25.55 22.36
CA ALA A 127 0.96 25.71 23.03
C ALA A 127 0.93 27.03 23.78
N HIS A 128 -0.21 27.71 23.72
CA HIS A 128 -0.46 28.96 24.43
C HIS A 128 -1.79 28.88 25.17
N VAL A 129 -1.86 29.51 26.34
CA VAL A 129 -3.07 29.59 27.15
C VAL A 129 -3.39 31.06 27.42
N ASP A 130 -4.51 31.53 26.88
CA ASP A 130 -4.96 32.91 27.05
C ASP A 130 -6.25 32.94 27.85
N LYS A 131 -6.40 33.98 28.68
CA LYS A 131 -7.67 34.36 29.27
C LYS A 131 -8.42 35.28 28.30
N VAL A 132 -9.66 34.94 27.97
CA VAL A 132 -10.55 35.78 27.16
C VAL A 132 -11.71 36.23 28.03
N GLU A 133 -11.83 37.54 28.25
CA GLU A 133 -12.94 38.12 29.01
C GLU A 133 -14.26 37.91 28.26
N ASP A 134 -15.29 37.47 28.97
CA ASP A 134 -16.62 37.22 28.42
C ASP A 134 -17.70 37.65 29.43
N PRO A 135 -18.77 38.34 29.00
CA PRO A 135 -19.83 38.81 29.91
C PRO A 135 -20.49 37.71 30.75
N ASN A 136 -20.47 36.45 30.31
CA ASN A 136 -21.06 35.32 31.02
C ASN A 136 -20.04 34.52 31.84
N GLY A 137 -18.81 35.02 31.97
CA GLY A 137 -17.71 34.38 32.67
C GLY A 137 -16.54 34.10 31.73
N ASP A 138 -15.35 34.48 32.20
CA ASP A 138 -14.10 34.38 31.44
C ASP A 138 -13.87 32.99 30.82
N ARG A 139 -13.32 32.99 29.61
CA ARG A 139 -13.02 31.78 28.84
C ARG A 139 -11.52 31.50 28.85
N VAL A 140 -11.16 30.22 28.89
CA VAL A 140 -9.80 29.76 28.67
C VAL A 140 -9.65 29.40 27.19
N LYS A 141 -8.77 30.10 26.47
CA LYS A 141 -8.43 29.81 25.09
C LYS A 141 -7.10 29.06 25.06
N ILE A 142 -7.12 27.86 24.53
CA ILE A 142 -5.91 27.06 24.30
C ILE A 142 -5.63 27.06 22.80
N THR A 143 -4.45 27.53 22.42
CA THR A 143 -3.97 27.46 21.04
C THR A 143 -2.95 26.34 20.94
N LEU A 144 -3.17 25.38 20.04
CA LEU A 144 -2.28 24.25 19.77
C LEU A 144 -1.79 24.39 18.33
N ASP A 145 -0.51 24.67 18.13
CA ASP A 145 0.09 24.84 16.80
C ASP A 145 1.21 23.80 16.62
N GLY A 146 1.00 22.87 15.70
CA GLY A 146 1.93 21.79 15.41
C GLY A 146 2.13 21.61 13.92
N LYS A 147 3.38 21.33 13.53
CA LYS A 147 3.73 21.07 12.14
C LYS A 147 2.99 19.84 11.59
N PHE A 148 2.40 19.96 10.41
CA PHE A 148 1.79 18.82 9.71
C PHE A 148 2.86 17.90 9.10
N LEU A 149 2.71 16.59 9.34
CA LEU A 149 3.62 15.55 8.86
C LEU A 149 2.82 14.52 8.02
N PRO A 150 2.98 14.52 6.68
CA PRO A 150 2.29 13.56 5.82
C PRO A 150 2.91 12.16 5.92
N TYR A 151 2.09 11.13 5.72
CA TYR A 151 2.60 9.77 5.58
C TYR A 151 3.42 9.62 4.29
N LYS A 152 4.55 8.92 4.39
CA LYS A 152 5.34 8.55 3.21
C LYS A 152 4.57 7.49 2.42
N ARG A 153 4.22 7.79 1.17
CA ARG A 153 3.66 6.79 0.26
C ARG A 153 4.74 5.79 -0.13
N CYS A 154 4.40 4.50 -0.17
CA CYS A 154 5.25 3.47 -0.78
C CYS A 154 5.37 3.74 -2.28
N THR A 155 6.41 4.46 -2.67
CA THR A 155 6.91 4.41 -4.04
C THR A 155 7.89 3.25 -4.09
N PHE A 156 7.46 2.10 -4.59
CA PHE A 156 8.42 1.18 -5.17
C PHE A 156 9.10 1.97 -6.30
N ASN A 157 10.39 2.27 -6.15
CA ASN A 157 11.21 2.52 -7.33
C ASN A 157 10.89 1.37 -8.29
N LYS A 158 10.50 1.67 -9.52
CA LYS A 158 10.27 0.64 -10.55
C LYS A 158 11.41 -0.36 -10.42
N VAL A 159 11.11 -1.56 -9.94
CA VAL A 159 12.01 -2.68 -10.10
C VAL A 159 11.96 -2.91 -11.60
N GLU A 160 12.94 -2.37 -12.32
CA GLU A 160 13.22 -2.83 -13.67
C GLU A 160 13.50 -4.32 -13.51
N LEU A 161 12.50 -5.13 -13.83
CA LEU A 161 12.66 -6.57 -13.87
C LEU A 161 13.91 -6.84 -14.72
N PRO A 162 14.81 -7.74 -14.27
CA PRO A 162 15.97 -8.08 -15.07
C PRO A 162 15.50 -8.45 -16.48
N PRO A 163 16.19 -7.97 -17.54
CA PRO A 163 15.78 -8.22 -18.91
C PRO A 163 15.62 -9.73 -19.14
N VAL A 164 14.62 -10.13 -19.93
CA VAL A 164 14.45 -11.54 -20.29
C VAL A 164 15.66 -11.96 -21.14
N GLU A 165 16.55 -12.74 -20.53
CA GLU A 165 17.73 -13.29 -21.19
C GLU A 165 17.45 -14.73 -21.64
N LEU A 166 17.67 -15.01 -22.93
CA LEU A 166 17.63 -16.38 -23.44
C LEU A 166 18.90 -17.13 -22.98
N THR A 167 18.73 -18.18 -22.17
CA THR A 167 19.84 -19.08 -21.81
C THR A 167 20.32 -19.89 -23.02
N ASN A 168 19.44 -20.16 -23.99
CA ASN A 168 19.79 -20.81 -25.26
C ASN A 168 19.18 -20.11 -26.48
N LYS A 169 20.04 -19.45 -27.28
CA LYS A 169 19.65 -18.65 -28.47
C LYS A 169 19.06 -19.46 -29.62
N TYR A 170 19.18 -20.78 -29.59
CA TYR A 170 18.67 -21.67 -30.65
C TYR A 170 17.48 -22.51 -30.22
N ASP A 171 17.03 -22.37 -28.96
CA ASP A 171 15.84 -23.06 -28.48
C ASP A 171 14.59 -22.27 -28.88
N ALA A 172 13.92 -22.75 -29.93
CA ALA A 172 12.66 -22.18 -30.41
C ALA A 172 11.59 -22.11 -29.32
N THR A 173 11.66 -22.96 -28.29
CA THR A 173 10.71 -22.96 -27.16
C THR A 173 10.93 -21.76 -26.25
N GLN A 174 12.19 -21.45 -25.90
CA GLN A 174 12.52 -20.30 -25.06
C GLN A 174 12.22 -18.98 -25.77
N ILE A 175 12.55 -18.90 -27.06
CA ILE A 175 12.23 -17.74 -27.91
C ILE A 175 10.72 -17.51 -27.95
N LYS A 176 9.95 -18.58 -28.20
CA LYS A 176 8.49 -18.51 -28.22
C LYS A 176 7.94 -18.05 -26.87
N ASN A 177 8.34 -18.66 -25.76
CA ASN A 177 7.82 -18.31 -24.44
C ASN A 177 8.15 -16.84 -24.08
N ALA A 178 9.38 -16.40 -24.33
CA ALA A 178 9.79 -15.02 -24.05
C ALA A 178 8.99 -13.98 -24.86
N VAL A 179 8.71 -14.28 -26.14
CA VAL A 179 7.87 -13.44 -27.00
C VAL A 179 6.40 -13.49 -26.56
N ASP A 180 5.88 -14.68 -26.23
CA ASP A 180 4.50 -14.88 -25.80
C ASP A 180 4.20 -14.11 -24.49
N ASP A 181 5.11 -14.19 -23.52
CA ASP A 181 5.04 -13.47 -22.25
C ASP A 181 5.05 -11.94 -22.46
N GLU A 182 5.87 -11.46 -23.38
CA GLU A 182 5.98 -10.03 -23.68
C GLU A 182 4.76 -9.48 -24.40
N ILE A 183 4.23 -10.23 -25.37
CA ILE A 183 2.97 -9.89 -26.04
C ILE A 183 1.83 -9.81 -25.02
N ALA A 184 1.75 -10.75 -24.09
CA ALA A 184 0.76 -10.73 -23.01
C ALA A 184 0.95 -9.51 -22.08
N ARG A 185 2.20 -9.16 -21.75
CA ARG A 185 2.54 -7.96 -20.96
C ARG A 185 2.05 -6.68 -21.65
N TYR A 186 2.35 -6.52 -22.94
CA TYR A 186 1.98 -5.34 -23.73
C TYR A 186 0.47 -5.11 -23.72
N TYR A 187 -0.31 -6.14 -24.07
CA TYR A 187 -1.77 -6.01 -24.14
C TYR A 187 -2.44 -5.79 -22.77
N THR A 188 -1.86 -6.34 -21.69
CA THR A 188 -2.38 -6.14 -20.33
C THR A 188 -2.07 -4.75 -19.78
N LYS A 189 -0.84 -4.24 -20.02
CA LYS A 189 -0.33 -3.03 -19.36
C LYS A 189 -0.56 -1.75 -20.17
N GLU A 190 -0.46 -1.80 -21.50
CA GLU A 190 -0.55 -0.60 -22.34
C GLU A 190 -1.93 -0.37 -22.98
N GLN A 191 -2.76 -1.41 -23.07
CA GLN A 191 -4.06 -1.35 -23.75
C GLN A 191 -5.26 -1.66 -22.84
N ASP A 192 -5.04 -1.81 -21.52
CA ASP A 192 -6.08 -2.00 -20.48
C ASP A 192 -7.01 -3.22 -20.73
N PHE A 193 -6.50 -4.27 -21.39
CA PHE A 193 -7.27 -5.51 -21.54
C PHE A 193 -7.20 -6.35 -20.26
N VAL A 194 -8.36 -6.74 -19.73
CA VAL A 194 -8.46 -7.68 -18.62
C VAL A 194 -8.29 -9.09 -19.18
N GLN A 195 -7.27 -9.81 -18.71
CA GLN A 195 -7.01 -11.19 -19.11
C GLN A 195 -8.21 -12.09 -18.77
N SER A 196 -8.69 -12.84 -19.76
CA SER A 196 -9.77 -13.81 -19.59
C SER A 196 -9.19 -15.16 -19.16
N HIS A 197 -9.62 -15.66 -18.00
CA HIS A 197 -9.18 -16.96 -17.44
C HIS A 197 -10.09 -18.13 -17.83
N THR A 198 -10.94 -17.98 -18.85
CA THR A 198 -11.91 -18.99 -19.30
C THR A 198 -11.34 -20.39 -19.51
N HIS A 199 -10.13 -20.51 -20.05
CA HIS A 199 -9.45 -21.81 -20.22
C HIS A 199 -9.08 -22.44 -18.88
N THR A 200 -8.54 -21.63 -17.96
CA THR A 200 -8.24 -22.03 -16.59
C THR A 200 -9.51 -22.47 -15.87
N ASP A 201 -10.62 -21.74 -16.03
CA ASP A 201 -11.90 -22.07 -15.41
C ASP A 201 -12.48 -23.38 -15.95
N ILE A 202 -12.42 -23.63 -17.25
CA ILE A 202 -12.86 -24.89 -17.86
C ILE A 202 -12.01 -26.07 -17.35
N ARG A 203 -10.69 -25.90 -17.26
CA ARG A 203 -9.79 -26.91 -16.71
C ARG A 203 -10.09 -27.18 -15.24
N LEU A 204 -10.32 -26.13 -14.47
CA LEU A 204 -10.65 -26.20 -13.05
C LEU A 204 -12.00 -26.92 -12.84
N LEU A 205 -13.00 -26.61 -13.66
CA LEU A 205 -14.32 -27.26 -13.64
C LEU A 205 -14.21 -28.76 -13.95
N LEU A 206 -13.53 -29.14 -15.03
CA LEU A 206 -13.32 -30.54 -15.40
C LEU A 206 -12.58 -31.30 -14.28
N GLY A 207 -11.57 -30.67 -13.68
CA GLY A 207 -10.85 -31.21 -12.53
C GLY A 207 -11.76 -31.43 -11.32
N TYR A 208 -12.55 -30.44 -10.92
CA TYR A 208 -13.46 -30.56 -9.78
C TYR A 208 -14.54 -31.63 -9.98
N VAL A 209 -15.15 -31.71 -11.17
CA VAL A 209 -16.13 -32.76 -11.48
C VAL A 209 -15.52 -34.14 -11.29
N SER A 210 -14.28 -34.35 -11.72
CA SER A 210 -13.57 -35.62 -11.52
C SER A 210 -13.35 -35.94 -10.03
N CYS A 211 -12.97 -34.94 -9.22
CA CYS A 211 -12.78 -35.10 -7.78
C CYS A 211 -14.09 -35.41 -7.06
N PHE A 212 -15.21 -34.80 -7.45
CA PHE A 212 -16.53 -35.07 -6.85
C PHE A 212 -17.01 -36.49 -7.17
N ILE A 213 -16.80 -36.98 -8.40
CA ILE A 213 -17.12 -38.37 -8.77
C ILE A 213 -16.30 -39.36 -7.93
N ALA A 214 -15.00 -39.10 -7.76
CA ALA A 214 -14.14 -39.91 -6.91
C ALA A 214 -14.60 -39.87 -5.44
N GLY A 215 -14.85 -38.68 -4.89
CA GLY A 215 -15.34 -38.50 -3.52
C GLY A 215 -16.68 -39.19 -3.27
N GLY A 216 -17.61 -39.14 -4.23
CA GLY A 216 -18.89 -39.85 -4.16
C GLY A 216 -18.72 -41.37 -4.15
N ALA A 217 -17.79 -41.91 -4.95
CA ALA A 217 -17.46 -43.33 -4.94
C ALA A 217 -16.84 -43.75 -3.60
N PHE A 218 -15.91 -42.98 -3.04
CA PHE A 218 -15.34 -43.23 -1.71
C PHE A 218 -16.38 -43.17 -0.60
N TYR A 219 -17.32 -42.22 -0.67
CA TYR A 219 -18.41 -42.13 0.29
C TYR A 219 -19.36 -43.34 0.22
N TYR A 220 -19.63 -43.83 -0.99
CA TYR A 220 -20.43 -45.03 -1.19
C TYR A 220 -19.71 -46.29 -0.66
N GLU A 221 -18.42 -46.41 -0.92
CA GLU A 221 -17.57 -47.49 -0.39
C GLU A 221 -17.50 -47.47 1.15
N TYR A 222 -17.49 -46.29 1.77
CA TYR A 222 -17.50 -46.17 3.23
C TYR A 222 -18.77 -46.75 3.88
N LYS A 223 -19.92 -46.71 3.19
CA LYS A 223 -21.20 -47.17 3.73
C LYS A 223 -21.56 -48.61 3.37
N THR A 224 -20.97 -49.15 2.31
CA THR A 224 -21.40 -50.41 1.69
C THR A 224 -20.29 -51.46 1.75
N SER A 225 -20.67 -52.74 1.77
CA SER A 225 -19.69 -53.84 1.75
C SER A 225 -18.85 -53.83 0.47
N PHE A 226 -17.55 -54.10 0.58
CA PHE A 226 -16.56 -54.03 -0.51
C PHE A 226 -17.03 -54.67 -1.83
N ARG A 227 -17.66 -55.85 -1.78
CA ARG A 227 -18.11 -56.57 -2.98
C ARG A 227 -19.23 -55.87 -3.77
N GLU A 228 -20.06 -55.08 -3.10
CA GLU A 228 -21.16 -54.32 -3.74
C GLU A 228 -20.69 -52.95 -4.24
N ALA A 229 -19.56 -52.44 -3.73
CA ALA A 229 -18.96 -51.18 -4.17
C ALA A 229 -18.14 -51.29 -5.46
N ILE A 230 -17.61 -52.48 -5.79
CA ILE A 230 -16.83 -52.75 -7.02
C ILE A 230 -17.45 -52.13 -8.30
N PRO A 231 -18.73 -52.35 -8.64
CA PRO A 231 -19.30 -51.79 -9.87
C PRO A 231 -19.36 -50.25 -9.88
N VAL A 232 -19.61 -49.62 -8.72
CA VAL A 232 -19.67 -48.15 -8.59
C VAL A 232 -18.28 -47.55 -8.71
N THR A 233 -17.28 -48.16 -8.07
CA THR A 233 -15.87 -47.74 -8.19
C THR A 233 -15.36 -47.91 -9.62
N MET A 234 -15.73 -49.00 -10.30
CA MET A 234 -15.36 -49.22 -11.71
C MET A 234 -15.95 -48.15 -12.63
N PHE A 235 -17.21 -47.76 -12.44
CA PHE A 235 -17.83 -46.66 -13.18
C PHE A 235 -17.12 -45.32 -12.94
N SER A 236 -16.71 -45.06 -11.70
CA SER A 236 -15.96 -43.85 -11.32
C SER A 236 -14.61 -43.75 -12.04
N VAL A 237 -13.84 -44.86 -12.09
CA VAL A 237 -12.54 -44.90 -12.78
C VAL A 237 -12.70 -44.69 -14.29
N ILE A 238 -13.70 -45.33 -14.91
CA ILE A 238 -13.96 -45.15 -16.35
C ILE A 238 -14.34 -43.69 -16.65
N SER A 239 -15.22 -43.10 -15.83
CA SER A 239 -15.63 -41.71 -15.97
C SER A 239 -14.46 -40.74 -15.82
N PHE A 240 -13.54 -41.01 -14.88
CA PHE A 240 -12.31 -40.23 -14.71
C PHE A 240 -11.45 -40.24 -15.98
N TRP A 241 -11.19 -41.41 -16.57
CA TRP A 241 -10.41 -41.51 -17.80
C TRP A 241 -11.06 -40.80 -19.00
N ILE A 242 -12.40 -40.85 -19.10
CA ILE A 242 -13.14 -40.11 -20.13
C ILE A 242 -12.97 -38.60 -19.93
N LEU A 243 -13.16 -38.09 -18.70
CA LEU A 243 -12.99 -36.67 -18.40
C LEU A 243 -11.55 -36.20 -18.65
N GLN A 244 -10.55 -37.01 -18.30
CA GLN A 244 -9.14 -36.72 -18.59
C GLN A 244 -8.85 -36.74 -20.09
N ALA A 245 -9.45 -37.65 -20.86
CA ALA A 245 -9.33 -37.66 -22.31
C ALA A 245 -9.98 -36.42 -22.95
N LEU A 246 -11.15 -36.01 -22.49
CA LEU A 246 -11.82 -34.78 -22.94
C LEU A 246 -11.00 -33.53 -22.61
N ALA A 247 -10.43 -33.45 -21.41
CA ALA A 247 -9.54 -32.37 -21.01
C ALA A 247 -8.27 -32.33 -21.90
N ALA A 248 -7.68 -33.49 -22.21
CA ALA A 248 -6.54 -33.58 -23.10
C ALA A 248 -6.87 -33.17 -24.55
N VAL A 249 -8.05 -33.56 -25.06
CA VAL A 249 -8.54 -33.10 -26.37
C VAL A 249 -8.76 -31.59 -26.37
N TYR A 250 -9.37 -31.03 -25.32
CA TYR A 250 -9.56 -29.59 -25.17
C TYR A 250 -8.23 -28.83 -25.19
N GLN A 251 -7.25 -29.29 -24.42
CA GLN A 251 -5.91 -28.70 -24.37
C GLN A 251 -5.17 -28.82 -25.72
N TYR A 252 -5.32 -29.94 -26.41
CA TYR A 252 -4.64 -30.17 -27.70
C TYR A 252 -5.26 -29.39 -28.86
N THR A 253 -6.58 -29.18 -28.85
CA THR A 253 -7.31 -28.61 -29.99
C THR A 253 -7.61 -27.11 -29.84
N ILE A 254 -7.78 -26.63 -28.61
CA ILE A 254 -8.21 -25.24 -28.36
C ILE A 254 -7.07 -24.43 -27.72
N GLU A 255 -6.33 -24.97 -26.74
CA GLU A 255 -5.30 -24.18 -26.04
C GLU A 255 -3.94 -24.11 -26.76
N LYS A 256 -3.67 -25.04 -27.69
CA LYS A 256 -2.32 -25.27 -28.25
C LYS A 256 -1.66 -24.05 -28.89
N ASP A 257 -2.44 -23.11 -29.43
CA ASP A 257 -1.93 -21.93 -30.14
C ASP A 257 -2.42 -20.60 -29.55
N GLU A 258 -3.08 -20.59 -28.38
CA GLU A 258 -3.67 -19.37 -27.79
C GLU A 258 -2.72 -18.76 -26.73
N ILE A 259 -2.21 -17.57 -27.03
CA ILE A 259 -1.23 -16.85 -26.20
C ILE A 259 -1.94 -15.92 -25.23
N PHE A 260 -2.98 -15.24 -25.71
CA PHE A 260 -3.68 -14.25 -24.90
C PHE A 260 -5.14 -14.10 -25.35
N MET A 261 -6.05 -14.08 -24.39
CA MET A 261 -7.44 -13.70 -24.59
C MET A 261 -7.75 -12.61 -23.56
N GLY A 262 -8.05 -11.40 -24.03
CA GLY A 262 -8.32 -10.25 -23.18
C GLY A 262 -9.60 -9.57 -23.58
N SER A 263 -10.36 -9.09 -22.60
CA SER A 263 -11.60 -8.32 -22.82
C SER A 263 -11.41 -6.89 -22.34
N GLN A 264 -11.86 -5.94 -23.16
CA GLN A 264 -11.84 -4.51 -22.83
C GLN A 264 -13.22 -4.09 -22.35
N TYR A 265 -13.27 -3.36 -21.23
CA TYR A 265 -14.50 -2.87 -20.63
C TYR A 265 -14.56 -1.34 -20.73
N SER A 266 -15.71 -0.80 -21.14
CA SER A 266 -16.02 0.63 -21.05
C SER A 266 -17.35 0.80 -20.33
N HIS A 267 -17.39 1.65 -19.30
CA HIS A 267 -18.58 1.92 -18.48
C HIS A 267 -19.28 0.65 -17.94
N GLY A 268 -18.50 -0.37 -17.55
CA GLY A 268 -19.02 -1.63 -16.99
C GLY A 268 -19.63 -2.60 -17.99
N ARG A 269 -19.57 -2.34 -19.30
CA ARG A 269 -19.94 -3.28 -20.37
C ARG A 269 -18.70 -3.71 -21.16
N GLU A 270 -18.69 -4.98 -21.55
CA GLU A 270 -17.63 -5.54 -22.38
C GLU A 270 -17.76 -5.01 -23.82
N VAL A 271 -16.79 -4.24 -24.28
CA VAL A 271 -16.83 -3.54 -25.58
C VAL A 271 -16.09 -4.33 -26.66
N ALA A 272 -14.99 -4.99 -26.31
CA ALA A 272 -14.19 -5.73 -27.27
C ALA A 272 -13.50 -6.95 -26.64
N THR A 273 -13.25 -7.96 -27.45
CA THR A 273 -12.44 -9.13 -27.10
C THR A 273 -11.29 -9.24 -28.08
N LEU A 274 -10.07 -9.33 -27.55
CA LEU A 274 -8.84 -9.56 -28.31
C LEU A 274 -8.37 -11.00 -28.07
N LYS A 275 -8.15 -11.74 -29.15
CA LYS A 275 -7.60 -13.09 -29.12
C LYS A 275 -6.32 -13.15 -29.94
N VAL A 276 -5.20 -13.44 -29.29
CA VAL A 276 -3.87 -13.51 -29.90
C VAL A 276 -3.42 -14.96 -29.87
N SER A 277 -3.11 -15.49 -31.05
CA SER A 277 -2.55 -16.81 -31.25
C SER A 277 -1.21 -16.70 -31.94
N GLY A 278 -0.24 -17.53 -31.58
CA GLY A 278 1.07 -17.44 -32.19
C GLY A 278 1.79 -18.78 -32.22
N LYS A 279 2.46 -19.04 -33.34
CA LYS A 279 3.12 -20.31 -33.64
C LYS A 279 4.51 -20.02 -34.19
N LEU A 280 5.50 -20.72 -33.66
CA LEU A 280 6.88 -20.68 -34.15
C LEU A 280 7.27 -22.09 -34.59
N GLU A 281 7.68 -22.25 -35.85
CA GLU A 281 8.14 -23.53 -36.37
C GLU A 281 9.61 -23.77 -36.02
N LYS A 282 9.94 -25.04 -35.72
CA LYS A 282 11.31 -25.41 -35.33
C LYS A 282 12.27 -25.09 -36.48
N TYR A 283 13.32 -24.31 -36.20
CA TYR A 283 14.34 -23.86 -37.15
C TYR A 283 13.90 -22.82 -38.20
N ASN A 284 12.71 -22.23 -38.07
CA ASN A 284 12.26 -21.11 -38.90
C ASN A 284 12.23 -19.81 -38.07
N PRO A 285 12.90 -18.73 -38.50
CA PRO A 285 12.91 -17.46 -37.76
C PRO A 285 11.58 -16.69 -37.82
N LYS A 286 10.64 -17.11 -38.67
CA LYS A 286 9.34 -16.46 -38.84
C LYS A 286 8.33 -16.92 -37.78
N TYR A 287 7.78 -15.94 -37.07
CA TYR A 287 6.78 -16.16 -36.04
C TYR A 287 5.39 -15.91 -36.63
N SER A 288 4.54 -16.92 -36.78
CA SER A 288 3.18 -16.75 -37.29
C SER A 288 2.27 -16.24 -36.18
N LEU A 289 1.98 -14.93 -36.18
CA LEU A 289 1.07 -14.27 -35.25
C LEU A 289 -0.31 -14.09 -35.91
N LYS A 290 -1.36 -14.53 -35.21
CA LYS A 290 -2.76 -14.35 -35.61
C LYS A 290 -3.47 -13.57 -34.53
N ILE A 291 -3.83 -12.32 -34.83
CA ILE A 291 -4.57 -11.45 -33.92
C ILE A 291 -6.01 -11.36 -34.43
N THR A 292 -6.96 -11.71 -33.58
CA THR A 292 -8.40 -11.62 -33.87
C THR A 292 -9.00 -10.59 -32.92
N TYR A 293 -9.56 -9.51 -33.48
CA TYR A 293 -10.29 -8.49 -32.72
C TYR A 293 -11.78 -8.64 -33.01
N VAL A 294 -12.58 -8.77 -31.96
CA VAL A 294 -14.03 -8.84 -32.03
C VAL A 294 -14.60 -7.66 -31.28
N ASP A 295 -15.31 -6.79 -31.99
CA ASP A 295 -16.06 -5.70 -31.39
C ASP A 295 -17.46 -6.21 -31.03
N LYS A 296 -17.81 -6.18 -29.73
CA LYS A 296 -19.10 -6.67 -29.23
C LYS A 296 -20.23 -5.65 -29.39
N THR A 297 -19.91 -4.39 -29.71
CA THR A 297 -20.90 -3.34 -29.95
C THR A 297 -21.40 -3.31 -31.39
N THR A 298 -20.54 -3.73 -32.34
CA THR A 298 -20.86 -3.81 -33.78
C THR A 298 -20.96 -5.24 -34.31
N THR A 299 -20.63 -6.26 -33.50
CA THR A 299 -20.57 -7.69 -33.87
C THR A 299 -19.64 -8.01 -35.05
N LYS A 300 -18.76 -7.08 -35.45
CA LYS A 300 -17.77 -7.29 -36.52
C LYS A 300 -16.53 -7.97 -35.98
N LYS A 301 -15.94 -8.85 -36.79
CA LYS A 301 -14.76 -9.65 -36.45
C LYS A 301 -13.70 -9.47 -37.54
N THR A 302 -12.53 -8.98 -37.15
CA THR A 302 -11.39 -8.83 -38.06
C THR A 302 -10.24 -9.70 -37.59
N THR A 303 -9.57 -10.38 -38.52
CA THR A 303 -8.44 -11.27 -38.24
C THR A 303 -7.23 -10.82 -39.05
N LEU A 304 -6.15 -10.47 -38.37
CA LEU A 304 -4.87 -10.17 -38.99
C LEU A 304 -3.91 -11.35 -38.78
N LYS A 305 -3.32 -11.85 -39.88
CA LYS A 305 -2.23 -12.83 -39.85
C LYS A 305 -0.96 -12.12 -40.26
N VAL A 306 0.06 -12.16 -39.41
CA VAL A 306 1.36 -11.53 -39.65
C VAL A 306 2.47 -12.56 -39.39
N GLU A 307 3.57 -12.46 -40.14
CA GLU A 307 4.75 -13.31 -39.96
C GLU A 307 5.99 -12.46 -39.61
N PRO A 308 6.06 -11.81 -38.43
CA PRO A 308 7.25 -11.08 -38.02
C PRO A 308 8.49 -11.97 -37.87
N ASN A 309 9.66 -11.38 -38.09
CA ASN A 309 10.93 -12.06 -37.94
C ASN A 309 11.42 -11.92 -36.49
N THR A 310 11.52 -13.03 -35.77
CA THR A 310 11.95 -13.05 -34.36
C THR A 310 13.35 -12.47 -34.16
N THR A 311 14.24 -12.53 -35.16
CA THR A 311 15.61 -12.01 -35.04
C THR A 311 15.70 -10.49 -34.89
N GLU A 312 14.63 -9.75 -35.24
CA GLU A 312 14.56 -8.29 -35.07
C GLU A 312 14.20 -7.87 -33.64
N TRP A 313 13.62 -8.79 -32.87
CA TRP A 313 13.18 -8.56 -31.49
C TRP A 313 14.23 -8.92 -30.43
N PHE A 314 15.27 -9.66 -30.81
CA PHE A 314 16.36 -10.04 -29.91
C PHE A 314 17.66 -9.35 -30.31
N THR A 315 18.34 -8.77 -29.33
CA THR A 315 19.70 -8.23 -29.51
C THR A 315 20.70 -9.36 -29.77
N THR A 316 21.88 -9.04 -30.32
CA THR A 316 22.97 -10.02 -30.56
C THR A 316 23.40 -10.79 -29.30
N LYS A 317 23.10 -10.24 -28.11
CA LYS A 317 23.36 -10.85 -26.80
C LYS A 317 22.27 -11.84 -26.35
N GLY A 318 21.13 -11.94 -27.02
CA GLY A 318 20.00 -12.79 -26.62
C GLY A 318 19.05 -12.14 -25.62
N ILE A 319 19.12 -10.80 -25.50
CA ILE A 319 18.22 -9.99 -24.67
C ILE A 319 17.06 -9.50 -25.55
N LEU A 320 15.83 -9.68 -25.07
CA LEU A 320 14.62 -9.19 -25.71
C LEU A 320 14.57 -7.65 -25.70
N SER A 321 14.34 -7.03 -26.86
CA SER A 321 14.14 -5.58 -26.97
C SER A 321 12.65 -5.25 -26.86
N TYR A 322 12.24 -4.74 -25.70
CA TYR A 322 10.86 -4.31 -25.43
C TYR A 322 10.38 -3.26 -26.45
N GLU A 323 11.19 -2.25 -26.75
CA GLU A 323 10.83 -1.19 -27.69
C GLU A 323 10.57 -1.68 -29.12
N ALA A 324 11.33 -2.68 -29.59
CA ALA A 324 11.16 -3.23 -30.94
C ALA A 324 9.82 -3.99 -31.05
N ILE A 325 9.50 -4.83 -30.05
CA ILE A 325 8.24 -5.57 -29.99
C ILE A 325 7.05 -4.61 -29.84
N ASP A 326 7.13 -3.65 -28.92
CA ASP A 326 6.03 -2.73 -28.61
C ASP A 326 5.65 -1.88 -29.84
N ASN A 327 6.64 -1.45 -30.64
CA ASN A 327 6.41 -0.70 -31.88
C ASN A 327 5.71 -1.53 -32.96
N ASP A 328 6.11 -2.79 -33.14
CA ASP A 328 5.48 -3.70 -34.10
C ASP A 328 4.05 -4.05 -33.67
N LEU A 329 3.84 -4.37 -32.39
CA LEU A 329 2.51 -4.66 -31.85
C LEU A 329 1.57 -3.47 -32.01
N LYS A 330 2.03 -2.26 -31.73
CA LYS A 330 1.26 -1.03 -31.94
C LYS A 330 0.82 -0.88 -33.40
N LYS A 331 1.73 -1.08 -34.35
CA LYS A 331 1.44 -1.03 -35.79
C LYS A 331 0.37 -2.04 -36.20
N TYR A 332 0.40 -3.25 -35.63
CA TYR A 332 -0.61 -4.29 -35.92
C TYR A 332 -1.98 -3.93 -35.38
N VAL A 333 -2.07 -3.37 -34.16
CA VAL A 333 -3.33 -2.90 -33.57
C VAL A 333 -3.91 -1.73 -34.36
N ASP A 334 -3.08 -0.77 -34.79
CA ASP A 334 -3.52 0.38 -35.58
C ASP A 334 -4.05 -0.07 -36.95
N THR A 335 -3.38 -1.05 -37.59
CA THR A 335 -3.84 -1.66 -38.85
C THR A 335 -5.19 -2.36 -38.68
N LEU A 336 -5.39 -3.07 -37.56
CA LEU A 336 -6.65 -3.73 -37.23
C LEU A 336 -7.79 -2.71 -37.03
N LYS A 337 -7.53 -1.60 -36.33
CA LYS A 337 -8.51 -0.52 -36.14
C LYS A 337 -8.88 0.16 -37.45
N GLN A 338 -7.92 0.35 -38.36
CA GLN A 338 -8.16 0.89 -39.70
C GLN A 338 -9.02 -0.03 -40.56
N GLN A 339 -8.76 -1.35 -40.55
CA GLN A 339 -9.59 -2.33 -41.27
C GLN A 339 -11.02 -2.37 -40.73
N LEU A 340 -11.21 -2.21 -39.42
CA LEU A 340 -12.52 -2.16 -38.78
C LEU A 340 -13.36 -0.93 -39.18
N HIS A 341 -12.72 0.19 -39.56
CA HIS A 341 -13.40 1.42 -39.99
C HIS A 341 -13.71 1.44 -41.50
N GLN A 342 -13.12 0.55 -42.29
CA GLN A 342 -13.31 0.45 -43.74
C GLN A 342 -14.41 -0.54 -44.14
N GLU A 343 -14.76 -1.49 -43.28
CA GLU A 343 -15.93 -2.38 -43.39
C GLU A 343 -17.12 -1.84 -42.62
#